data_AF-A0A3P8X7F4-F1
#
_entry.id   AF-A0A3P8X7F4-F1
#
_cell.length_a   1.000
_cell.length_b   1.000
_cell.length_c   1.000
_cell.angle_alpha   90.00
_cell.angle_beta   90.00
_cell.angle_gamma   90.00
#
_symmetry.space_group_name_H-M   'P 1'
#
loop_
_entity.id
_entity.type
_entity.pdbx_description
1 polymer ?
#
loop_
_entity_poly.entity_id
_entity_poly.type
_entity_poly.pdbx_seq_one_letter_code
_entity_poly.pdbx_strand_id
1 'polypeptide(L)'
;MACLRCWVEYETAKTIVIRNKVVGSVFRLIQFLIILYVIGYVCVVQKSYQVNDSVISTVTTKVKGTGFTNISGLGAHVWDVADYNIPPEVTSYTFTFKSFSNNSYCDCTEGSSDVRGNGIQTGLCVNYSETVKTCEVLSWCPLEIDTDLPENPLLAGAENFTVLIKNTVTYPKFNFHKRNILPDVNSSYLKQCEFNRITDPHCPIFRLKDMVAEAEEDFQTMATRGGVLGILIDWSCDLDFPEHYCGPKYSFRRMDNKNPENNVAPGYNFRFAKYYKTTDDVETRTLIKAYGIRFDVIVFGTAGKFNIVPTIVNVGAALTFLSLVSPK
;
A
#
# COMPACT_ATOMS: atom_id res chain seq x y z
N MET A 1 35.69 -65.46 11.39
CA MET A 1 34.88 -65.02 10.22
C MET A 1 33.40 -65.19 10.53
N ALA A 2 32.87 -64.36 11.43
CA ALA A 2 31.44 -64.35 11.75
C ALA A 2 30.76 -63.24 10.95
N CYS A 3 29.81 -63.66 10.12
CA CYS A 3 28.70 -62.93 9.52
C CYS A 3 28.94 -61.70 8.62
N LEU A 4 29.63 -61.90 7.49
CA LEU A 4 29.38 -61.06 6.30
C LEU A 4 27.95 -61.31 5.73
N ARG A 5 27.34 -62.46 6.02
CA ARG A 5 25.99 -62.85 5.55
C ARG A 5 24.86 -62.08 6.23
N CYS A 6 24.98 -61.78 7.52
CA CYS A 6 23.99 -60.98 8.25
C CYS A 6 23.83 -59.56 7.67
N TRP A 7 24.87 -59.02 7.02
CA TRP A 7 24.83 -57.70 6.36
C TRP A 7 24.08 -57.73 5.01
N VAL A 8 23.82 -58.91 4.44
CA VAL A 8 23.19 -59.08 3.11
C VAL A 8 21.86 -59.84 3.23
N GLU A 9 21.40 -60.14 4.44
CA GLU A 9 20.10 -60.76 4.70
C GLU A 9 19.00 -59.67 4.72
N TYR A 10 17.90 -59.92 4.00
CA TYR A 10 16.76 -59.02 3.88
C TYR A 10 15.49 -59.70 4.40
N GLU A 11 14.90 -59.13 5.45
CA GLU A 11 13.66 -59.63 6.04
C GLU A 11 12.43 -59.10 5.28
N THR A 12 11.44 -59.97 5.07
CA THR A 12 10.16 -59.60 4.43
C THR A 12 8.98 -60.08 5.26
N ALA A 13 7.93 -59.25 5.33
CA ALA A 13 6.68 -59.63 5.98
C ALA A 13 5.92 -60.65 5.12
N LYS A 14 5.39 -61.71 5.74
CA LYS A 14 4.45 -62.62 5.09
C LYS A 14 3.10 -61.93 4.95
N THR A 15 2.58 -61.82 3.72
CA THR A 15 1.30 -61.16 3.43
C THR A 15 0.21 -62.18 3.13
N ILE A 16 -1.02 -61.90 3.59
CA ILE A 16 -2.22 -62.71 3.31
C ILE A 16 -3.05 -61.99 2.25
N VAL A 17 -3.39 -62.68 1.15
CA VAL A 17 -4.19 -62.12 0.06
C VAL A 17 -5.65 -62.53 0.22
N ILE A 18 -6.52 -61.59 0.62
CA ILE A 18 -7.96 -61.82 0.75
C ILE A 18 -8.63 -61.61 -0.61
N ARG A 19 -9.22 -62.67 -1.18
CA ARG A 19 -9.97 -62.62 -2.46
C ARG A 19 -11.45 -62.36 -2.22
N ASN A 20 -11.81 -61.11 -1.89
CA ASN A 20 -13.20 -60.67 -1.76
C ASN A 20 -13.45 -59.43 -2.64
N LYS A 21 -14.46 -59.49 -3.53
CA LYS A 21 -14.79 -58.41 -4.46
C LYS A 21 -15.25 -57.12 -3.75
N VAL A 22 -16.00 -57.23 -2.67
CA VAL A 22 -16.52 -56.06 -1.93
C VAL A 22 -15.38 -55.34 -1.22
N VAL A 23 -14.57 -56.08 -0.45
CA VAL A 23 -13.43 -55.52 0.29
C VAL A 23 -12.39 -54.92 -0.67
N GLY A 24 -12.11 -55.62 -1.78
CA GLY A 24 -11.20 -55.12 -2.81
C GLY A 24 -11.70 -53.83 -3.48
N SER A 25 -12.99 -53.74 -3.82
CA SER A 25 -13.57 -52.52 -4.41
C SER A 25 -13.54 -51.33 -3.43
N VAL A 26 -13.88 -51.54 -2.16
CA VAL A 26 -13.81 -50.48 -1.14
C VAL A 26 -12.37 -50.00 -0.96
N PHE A 27 -11.41 -50.92 -0.86
CA PHE A 27 -9.99 -50.57 -0.74
C PHE A 27 -9.48 -49.74 -1.93
N ARG A 28 -9.81 -50.15 -3.16
CA ARG A 28 -9.44 -49.40 -4.38
C ARG A 28 -10.12 -48.03 -4.46
N LEU A 29 -11.37 -47.92 -4.01
CA LEU A 29 -12.08 -46.64 -3.96
C LEU A 29 -11.39 -45.66 -2.99
N ILE A 30 -11.01 -46.11 -1.80
CA ILE A 30 -10.30 -45.26 -0.83
C ILE A 30 -8.94 -44.82 -1.39
N GLN A 31 -8.17 -45.74 -1.98
CA GLN A 31 -6.91 -45.40 -2.65
C GLN A 31 -7.10 -44.34 -3.75
N PHE A 32 -8.15 -44.51 -4.57
CA PHE A 32 -8.48 -43.54 -5.62
C PHE A 32 -8.82 -42.16 -5.04
N LEU A 33 -9.61 -42.08 -3.97
CA LEU A 33 -9.96 -40.82 -3.31
C LEU A 33 -8.73 -40.12 -2.73
N ILE A 34 -7.79 -40.87 -2.12
CA ILE A 34 -6.54 -40.31 -1.61
C ILE A 34 -5.68 -39.77 -2.74
N ILE A 35 -5.52 -40.53 -3.84
CA ILE A 35 -4.76 -40.08 -5.01
C ILE A 35 -5.40 -38.81 -5.59
N LEU A 36 -6.72 -38.77 -5.72
CA LEU A 36 -7.46 -37.61 -6.21
C LEU A 36 -7.24 -36.39 -5.31
N TYR A 37 -7.25 -36.56 -3.99
CA TYR A 37 -6.97 -35.49 -3.03
C TYR A 37 -5.53 -34.99 -3.16
N VAL A 38 -4.54 -35.88 -3.18
CA VAL A 38 -3.13 -35.49 -3.28
C VAL A 38 -2.87 -34.77 -4.60
N ILE A 39 -3.30 -35.33 -5.73
CA ILE A 39 -3.03 -34.71 -7.04
C ILE A 39 -3.85 -33.42 -7.20
N GLY A 40 -5.14 -33.45 -6.90
CA GLY A 40 -6.03 -32.30 -7.10
C GLY A 40 -5.78 -31.17 -6.11
N TYR A 41 -5.80 -31.46 -4.81
CA TYR A 41 -5.69 -30.41 -3.80
C TYR A 41 -4.24 -30.06 -3.49
N VAL A 42 -3.39 -31.04 -3.15
CA VAL A 42 -2.01 -30.76 -2.70
C VAL A 42 -1.12 -30.33 -3.87
N CYS A 43 -1.14 -31.06 -4.98
CA CYS A 43 -0.31 -30.70 -6.13
C CYS A 43 -0.90 -29.53 -6.91
N VAL A 44 -2.17 -29.57 -7.35
CA VAL A 44 -2.71 -28.52 -8.24
C VAL A 44 -3.12 -27.24 -7.50
N VAL A 45 -3.91 -27.33 -6.42
CA VAL A 45 -4.41 -26.13 -5.72
C VAL A 45 -3.34 -25.49 -4.85
N GLN A 46 -2.65 -26.27 -4.01
CA GLN A 46 -1.64 -25.78 -3.09
C GLN A 46 -0.25 -25.61 -3.74
N LYS A 47 -0.05 -26.09 -4.97
CA LYS A 47 1.22 -26.05 -5.70
C LYS A 47 2.41 -26.49 -4.86
N SER A 48 2.23 -27.51 -4.01
CA SER A 48 3.25 -27.88 -3.02
C SER A 48 4.53 -28.44 -3.64
N TYR A 49 4.56 -28.72 -4.95
CA TYR A 49 5.77 -29.04 -5.71
C TYR A 49 6.68 -27.82 -5.96
N GLN A 50 6.18 -26.61 -5.71
CA GLN A 50 6.94 -25.38 -5.85
C GLN A 50 7.55 -24.96 -4.52
N VAL A 51 8.67 -24.26 -4.63
CA VAL A 51 9.20 -23.45 -3.54
C VAL A 51 8.78 -22.02 -3.79
N ASN A 52 8.40 -21.31 -2.73
CA ASN A 52 7.99 -19.91 -2.81
C ASN A 52 9.11 -18.97 -2.35
N ASP A 53 9.09 -17.75 -2.89
CA ASP A 53 9.90 -16.60 -2.48
C ASP A 53 9.04 -15.34 -2.42
N SER A 54 9.32 -14.46 -1.46
CA SER A 54 8.59 -13.20 -1.29
C SER A 54 9.24 -12.10 -2.12
N VAL A 55 8.43 -11.17 -2.64
CA VAL A 55 8.93 -10.09 -3.49
C VAL A 55 9.77 -9.08 -2.72
N ILE A 56 10.92 -8.69 -3.30
CA ILE A 56 11.65 -7.49 -2.93
C ILE A 56 11.41 -6.45 -4.03
N SER A 57 10.90 -5.28 -3.67
CA SER A 57 10.47 -4.27 -4.64
C SER A 57 11.10 -2.90 -4.42
N THR A 58 11.37 -2.21 -5.52
CA THR A 58 11.71 -0.80 -5.55
C THR A 58 10.67 -0.05 -6.38
N VAL A 59 10.18 1.07 -5.84
CA VAL A 59 9.16 1.91 -6.50
C VAL A 59 9.70 3.32 -6.61
N THR A 60 9.51 3.94 -7.78
CA THR A 60 9.67 5.38 -7.97
C THR A 60 8.46 5.92 -8.69
N THR A 61 7.89 7.00 -8.19
CA THR A 61 6.73 7.66 -8.78
C THR A 61 7.14 8.98 -9.41
N LYS A 62 6.40 9.41 -10.43
CA LYS A 62 6.56 10.74 -11.02
C LYS A 62 5.19 11.28 -11.39
N VAL A 63 4.80 12.37 -10.74
CA VAL A 63 3.57 13.09 -11.05
C VAL A 63 3.81 14.08 -12.20
N LYS A 64 2.82 14.25 -13.06
CA LYS A 64 2.79 15.28 -14.10
C LYS A 64 1.41 15.91 -14.17
N GLY A 65 1.40 17.24 -14.25
CA GLY A 65 0.21 18.04 -14.39
C GLY A 65 0.49 19.49 -14.02
N THR A 66 -0.28 20.40 -14.57
CA THR A 66 -0.22 21.83 -14.26
C THR A 66 -1.62 22.34 -13.95
N GLY A 67 -1.75 23.08 -12.86
CA GLY A 67 -3.00 23.71 -12.45
C GLY A 67 -2.93 25.22 -12.63
N PHE A 68 -4.10 25.85 -12.83
CA PHE A 68 -4.22 27.31 -12.83
C PHE A 68 -5.29 27.72 -11.84
N THR A 69 -4.99 28.72 -11.02
CA THR A 69 -5.94 29.31 -10.05
C THR A 69 -5.89 30.82 -10.15
N ASN A 70 -7.05 31.47 -10.06
CA ASN A 70 -7.15 32.92 -9.99
C ASN A 70 -8.00 33.29 -8.77
N ILE A 71 -7.34 33.65 -7.68
CA ILE A 71 -7.98 33.87 -6.38
C ILE A 71 -7.66 35.27 -5.87
N SER A 72 -8.67 35.90 -5.27
CA SER A 72 -8.58 37.16 -4.54
C SER A 72 -7.44 37.10 -3.51
N GLY A 73 -6.38 37.88 -3.69
CA GLY A 73 -5.23 37.96 -2.76
C GLY A 73 -3.96 37.24 -3.24
N LEU A 74 -4.09 36.10 -3.95
CA LEU A 74 -2.92 35.42 -4.57
C LEU A 74 -2.74 35.80 -6.04
N GLY A 75 -3.81 36.25 -6.71
CA GLY A 75 -3.82 36.55 -8.13
C GLY A 75 -3.83 35.31 -9.01
N ALA A 76 -3.48 35.49 -10.28
CA ALA A 76 -3.32 34.41 -11.24
C ALA A 76 -2.02 33.64 -10.94
N HIS A 77 -2.15 32.37 -10.56
CA HIS A 77 -1.04 31.50 -10.20
C HIS A 77 -1.09 30.18 -10.95
N VAL A 78 0.07 29.73 -11.41
CA VAL A 78 0.26 28.42 -12.06
C VAL A 78 0.92 27.50 -11.06
N TRP A 79 0.32 26.33 -10.85
CA TRP A 79 0.81 25.29 -9.96
C TRP A 79 1.48 24.21 -10.80
N ASP A 80 2.76 23.94 -10.52
CA ASP A 80 3.49 22.85 -11.15
C ASP A 80 3.89 21.75 -10.15
N VAL A 81 4.60 20.73 -10.64
CA VAL A 81 5.01 19.56 -9.86
C VAL A 81 5.81 19.93 -8.61
N ALA A 82 6.58 21.03 -8.63
CA ALA A 82 7.38 21.46 -7.49
C ALA A 82 6.53 22.10 -6.39
N ASP A 83 5.35 22.62 -6.72
CA ASP A 83 4.48 23.29 -5.75
C ASP A 83 3.62 22.31 -4.96
N TYR A 84 3.06 21.28 -5.61
CA TYR A 84 2.09 20.37 -4.99
C TYR A 84 2.64 19.02 -4.52
N ASN A 85 3.89 18.67 -4.86
CA ASN A 85 4.48 17.37 -4.48
C ASN A 85 5.37 17.50 -3.22
N ILE A 86 4.84 17.12 -2.04
CA ILE A 86 5.50 17.31 -0.74
C ILE A 86 5.32 16.08 0.17
N PRO A 87 6.37 15.58 0.86
CA PRO A 87 7.80 15.77 0.60
C PRO A 87 8.22 15.01 -0.67
N PRO A 88 9.29 15.42 -1.37
CA PRO A 88 9.79 14.68 -2.52
C PRO A 88 10.25 13.26 -2.15
N GLU A 89 10.62 13.00 -0.88
CA GLU A 89 11.04 11.69 -0.37
C GLU A 89 10.56 11.46 1.08
N VAL A 90 10.05 10.26 1.35
CA VAL A 90 9.28 9.86 2.55
C VAL A 90 10.14 9.86 3.82
N THR A 91 9.76 10.64 4.83
CA THR A 91 10.22 10.47 6.23
C THR A 91 9.00 10.28 7.13
N SER A 92 8.95 9.15 7.85
CA SER A 92 7.87 8.85 8.80
C SER A 92 8.10 9.63 10.09
N TYR A 93 7.22 10.58 10.39
CA TYR A 93 7.18 11.26 11.68
C TYR A 93 6.02 10.70 12.49
N THR A 94 6.30 10.20 13.70
CA THR A 94 5.29 9.79 14.66
C THR A 94 5.16 10.87 15.71
N PHE A 95 3.99 11.52 15.79
CA PHE A 95 3.63 12.40 16.89
C PHE A 95 2.39 11.84 17.58
N THR A 96 2.46 11.69 18.90
CA THR A 96 1.36 11.21 19.73
C THR A 96 1.20 12.14 20.90
N PHE A 97 0.10 12.91 20.98
CA PHE A 97 -0.35 13.48 22.25
C PHE A 97 -1.88 13.62 22.32
N LYS A 98 -2.46 13.06 23.39
CA LYS A 98 -3.85 13.20 23.86
C LYS A 98 -3.78 14.13 25.10
N SER A 99 -4.57 15.19 25.20
CA SER A 99 -5.85 15.21 25.93
C SER A 99 -6.50 16.60 25.81
N PHE A 100 -7.81 16.64 26.03
CA PHE A 100 -8.65 17.84 26.18
C PHE A 100 -8.43 18.54 27.52
N SER A 101 -8.49 19.88 27.53
CA SER A 101 -9.01 20.65 28.65
C SER A 101 -9.89 21.78 28.13
N ASN A 102 -11.18 21.63 28.38
CA ASN A 102 -12.22 22.62 28.16
C ASN A 102 -12.18 23.57 29.35
N ASN A 103 -11.93 24.88 29.17
CA ASN A 103 -12.44 25.88 30.09
C ASN A 103 -12.48 27.28 29.45
N SER A 104 -13.69 27.82 29.47
CA SER A 104 -14.13 29.10 28.94
C SER A 104 -14.01 30.19 30.00
N TYR A 105 -12.78 30.53 30.37
CA TYR A 105 -12.46 31.74 31.13
C TYR A 105 -11.04 32.17 30.75
N CYS A 106 -10.76 33.48 30.63
CA CYS A 106 -9.42 33.99 30.32
C CYS A 106 -8.45 33.72 31.50
N ASP A 107 -8.04 32.47 31.64
CA ASP A 107 -7.06 31.99 32.61
C ASP A 107 -5.70 31.86 31.89
N CYS A 108 -5.13 33.02 31.56
CA CYS A 108 -3.88 33.10 30.82
C CYS A 108 -2.73 33.06 31.85
N THR A 109 -1.99 31.96 31.89
CA THR A 109 -0.82 31.82 32.77
C THR A 109 0.43 32.22 32.02
N GLU A 110 1.15 33.23 32.51
CA GLU A 110 2.40 33.68 31.89
C GLU A 110 3.43 32.53 31.81
N GLY A 111 4.06 32.39 30.65
CA GLY A 111 5.06 31.35 30.39
C GLY A 111 4.49 29.96 30.18
N SER A 112 3.17 29.77 30.26
CA SER A 112 2.54 28.49 29.95
C SER A 112 2.50 28.24 28.45
N SER A 113 2.77 27.01 28.03
CA SER A 113 2.63 26.56 26.64
C SER A 113 1.67 25.39 26.59
N ASP A 114 0.57 25.53 25.86
CA ASP A 114 -0.28 24.39 25.53
C ASP A 114 0.39 23.60 24.40
N VAL A 115 0.47 22.27 24.54
CA VAL A 115 1.00 21.35 23.52
C VAL A 115 0.18 21.44 22.22
N ARG A 116 -1.10 21.84 22.31
CA ARG A 116 -1.98 22.09 21.16
C ARG A 116 -2.03 23.56 20.74
N GLY A 117 -1.41 24.45 21.51
CA GLY A 117 -1.37 25.87 21.26
C GLY A 117 -0.34 26.25 20.19
N ASN A 118 -0.51 27.44 19.62
CA ASN A 118 0.38 27.97 18.59
C ASN A 118 1.55 28.80 19.14
N GLY A 119 1.72 28.88 20.47
CA GLY A 119 2.71 29.73 21.11
C GLY A 119 2.73 29.64 22.65
N ILE A 120 3.57 30.47 23.26
CA ILE A 120 3.71 30.60 24.72
C ILE A 120 2.85 31.77 25.19
N GLN A 121 2.03 31.58 26.22
CA GLN A 121 1.14 32.62 26.74
C GLN A 121 1.93 33.73 27.44
N THR A 122 1.56 34.99 27.19
CA THR A 122 2.14 36.17 27.86
C THR A 122 1.45 36.48 29.20
N GLY A 123 0.34 35.82 29.50
CA GLY A 123 -0.49 36.10 30.69
C GLY A 123 -1.52 37.21 30.48
N LEU A 124 -1.53 37.88 29.32
CA LEU A 124 -2.50 38.93 28.99
C LEU A 124 -3.71 38.36 28.25
N CYS A 125 -4.92 38.80 28.62
CA CYS A 125 -6.16 38.50 27.90
C CYS A 125 -6.55 39.72 27.05
N VAL A 126 -6.57 39.54 25.74
CA VAL A 126 -6.80 40.60 24.75
C VAL A 126 -8.09 40.34 23.96
N ASN A 127 -8.70 41.40 23.44
CA ASN A 127 -9.87 41.26 22.56
C ASN A 127 -9.39 40.86 21.17
N TYR A 128 -9.74 39.65 20.70
CA TYR A 128 -9.47 39.21 19.32
C TYR A 128 -10.51 39.77 18.34
N SER A 129 -11.77 39.83 18.76
CA SER A 129 -12.87 40.48 18.05
C SER A 129 -13.75 41.26 19.02
N GLU A 130 -14.75 41.98 18.51
CA GLU A 130 -15.73 42.68 19.36
C GLU A 130 -16.45 41.74 20.34
N THR A 131 -16.53 40.44 20.01
CA THR A 131 -17.29 39.44 20.76
C THR A 131 -16.43 38.39 21.45
N VAL A 132 -15.16 38.22 21.05
CA VAL A 132 -14.28 37.14 21.53
C VAL A 132 -13.00 37.72 22.12
N LYS A 133 -12.69 37.30 23.36
CA LYS A 133 -11.39 37.53 24.00
C LYS A 133 -10.55 36.27 23.98
N THR A 134 -9.25 36.41 23.76
CA THR A 134 -8.29 35.30 23.73
C THR A 134 -7.04 35.67 24.53
N CYS A 135 -6.31 34.66 25.01
CA CYS A 135 -4.98 34.90 25.58
C CYS A 135 -4.01 35.36 24.49
N GLU A 136 -3.21 36.36 24.81
CA GLU A 136 -2.08 36.76 23.98
C GLU A 136 -0.96 35.73 24.09
N VAL A 137 -0.34 35.42 22.96
CA VAL A 137 0.74 34.44 22.85
C VAL A 137 1.93 35.02 22.09
N LEU A 138 3.13 34.65 22.53
CA LEU A 138 4.36 34.86 21.79
C LEU A 138 4.49 33.74 20.74
N SER A 139 4.26 34.09 19.48
CA SER A 139 4.28 33.16 18.34
C SER A 139 4.56 33.88 17.02
N TRP A 140 4.57 33.12 15.93
CA TRP A 140 4.50 33.69 14.58
C TRP A 140 3.13 34.34 14.36
N CYS A 141 3.12 35.64 14.12
CA CYS A 141 1.91 36.44 13.95
C CYS A 141 1.78 36.96 12.52
N PRO A 142 0.57 37.03 11.94
CA PRO A 142 -0.71 36.60 12.55
C PRO A 142 -0.85 35.07 12.64
N LEU A 143 -1.67 34.60 13.58
CA LEU A 143 -1.98 33.18 13.74
C LEU A 143 -2.88 32.67 12.61
N GLU A 144 -2.75 31.37 12.32
CA GLU A 144 -3.61 30.67 11.36
C GLU A 144 -5.07 30.63 11.84
N ILE A 145 -6.01 30.95 10.95
CA ILE A 145 -7.44 30.81 11.17
C ILE A 145 -7.89 29.47 10.57
N ASP A 146 -8.26 28.53 11.42
CA ASP A 146 -8.61 27.14 11.04
C ASP A 146 -10.12 26.87 11.16
N THR A 147 -10.96 27.92 11.05
CA THR A 147 -12.39 27.82 11.34
C THR A 147 -13.20 27.19 10.22
N ASP A 148 -12.81 27.38 8.96
CA ASP A 148 -13.60 26.94 7.81
C ASP A 148 -12.74 26.35 6.68
N LEU A 149 -13.03 25.11 6.32
CA LEU A 149 -12.55 24.51 5.09
C LEU A 149 -13.31 25.09 3.90
N PRO A 150 -12.64 25.43 2.78
CA PRO A 150 -13.34 25.86 1.58
C PRO A 150 -14.25 24.73 1.05
N GLU A 151 -15.41 25.08 0.53
CA GLU A 151 -16.39 24.11 0.01
C GLU A 151 -15.85 23.36 -1.23
N ASN A 152 -15.03 24.04 -2.04
CA ASN A 152 -14.42 23.51 -3.25
C ASN A 152 -12.89 23.41 -3.12
N PRO A 153 -12.26 22.39 -3.72
CA PRO A 153 -10.82 22.25 -3.69
C PRO A 153 -10.15 23.31 -4.56
N LEU A 154 -9.02 23.82 -4.08
CA LEU A 154 -8.21 24.82 -4.79
C LEU A 154 -7.80 24.36 -6.19
N LEU A 155 -7.42 23.08 -6.32
CA LEU A 155 -6.94 22.47 -7.55
C LEU A 155 -7.92 21.39 -8.04
N ALA A 156 -9.16 21.78 -8.36
CA ALA A 156 -10.16 20.86 -8.91
C ALA A 156 -9.66 20.14 -10.20
N GLY A 157 -8.84 20.83 -11.01
CA GLY A 157 -8.24 20.27 -12.24
C GLY A 157 -7.15 19.22 -12.00
N ALA A 158 -6.72 19.00 -10.75
CA ALA A 158 -5.76 17.96 -10.41
C ALA A 158 -6.29 16.53 -10.70
N GLU A 159 -7.60 16.37 -10.88
CA GLU A 159 -8.20 15.08 -11.29
C GLU A 159 -7.60 14.56 -12.62
N ASN A 160 -7.10 15.46 -13.47
CA ASN A 160 -6.51 15.15 -14.77
C ASN A 160 -4.99 14.97 -14.73
N PHE A 161 -4.39 15.03 -13.55
CA PHE A 161 -2.96 14.78 -13.41
C PHE A 161 -2.69 13.30 -13.57
N THR A 162 -1.47 12.99 -13.99
CA THR A 162 -1.02 11.62 -14.23
C THR A 162 0.13 11.26 -13.32
N VAL A 163 0.17 9.99 -12.91
CA VAL A 163 1.24 9.42 -12.11
C VAL A 163 1.86 8.28 -12.89
N LEU A 164 3.15 8.43 -13.21
CA LEU A 164 3.96 7.33 -13.73
C LEU A 164 4.54 6.55 -12.55
N ILE A 165 4.19 5.27 -12.46
CA ILE A 165 4.73 4.37 -11.45
C ILE A 165 5.77 3.46 -12.12
N LYS A 166 7.02 3.56 -11.70
CA LYS A 166 8.06 2.61 -12.10
C LYS A 166 8.30 1.65 -10.94
N ASN A 167 8.03 0.39 -11.17
CA ASN A 167 8.23 -0.65 -10.17
C ASN A 167 9.15 -1.73 -10.72
N THR A 168 10.13 -2.11 -9.91
CA THR A 168 11.05 -3.21 -10.18
C THR A 168 10.90 -4.21 -9.05
N VAL A 169 10.74 -5.48 -9.39
CA VAL A 169 10.60 -6.60 -8.46
C VAL A 169 11.72 -7.60 -8.66
N THR A 170 12.15 -8.19 -7.56
CA THR A 170 13.18 -9.22 -7.52
C THR A 170 12.74 -10.35 -6.60
N TYR A 171 12.93 -11.58 -7.06
CA TYR A 171 12.81 -12.80 -6.27
C TYR A 171 14.22 -13.41 -6.14
N PRO A 172 14.99 -13.05 -5.09
CA PRO A 172 16.40 -13.41 -4.96
C PRO A 172 16.64 -14.93 -5.03
N LYS A 173 15.72 -15.72 -4.48
CA LYS A 173 15.84 -17.19 -4.44
C LYS A 173 15.87 -17.83 -5.83
N PHE A 174 15.23 -17.19 -6.81
CA PHE A 174 15.16 -17.67 -8.19
C PHE A 174 16.04 -16.85 -9.14
N ASN A 175 16.76 -15.85 -8.63
CA ASN A 175 17.50 -14.87 -9.42
C ASN A 175 16.64 -14.24 -10.55
N PHE A 176 15.36 -13.99 -10.24
CA PHE A 176 14.40 -13.43 -11.19
C PHE A 176 14.19 -11.95 -10.92
N HIS A 177 14.29 -11.14 -11.97
CA HIS A 177 14.11 -9.70 -11.91
C HIS A 177 13.12 -9.27 -12.99
N LYS A 178 12.14 -8.46 -12.63
CA LYS A 178 11.17 -7.94 -13.60
C LYS A 178 10.77 -6.51 -13.29
N ARG A 179 10.39 -5.78 -14.33
CA ARG A 179 9.89 -4.41 -14.25
C ARG A 179 8.46 -4.37 -14.76
N ASN A 180 7.65 -3.46 -14.22
CA ASN A 180 6.29 -3.25 -14.72
C ASN A 180 6.27 -2.67 -16.13
N ILE A 181 7.27 -1.85 -16.48
CA ILE A 181 7.47 -1.36 -17.85
C ILE A 181 8.21 -2.46 -18.62
N LEU A 182 7.51 -3.05 -19.59
CA LEU A 182 8.05 -4.13 -20.42
C LEU A 182 9.19 -3.60 -21.32
N PRO A 183 10.19 -4.44 -21.66
CA PRO A 183 11.38 -4.01 -22.41
C PRO A 183 11.08 -3.61 -23.87
N ASP A 184 10.00 -4.12 -24.46
CA ASP A 184 9.50 -3.82 -25.79
C ASP A 184 8.71 -2.49 -25.88
N VAL A 185 8.47 -1.84 -24.74
CA VAL A 185 7.74 -0.57 -24.68
C VAL A 185 8.59 0.60 -25.16
N ASN A 186 8.08 1.31 -26.16
CA ASN A 186 8.71 2.49 -26.73
C ASN A 186 8.33 3.79 -26.00
N SER A 187 9.17 4.82 -26.16
CA SER A 187 8.91 6.16 -25.62
C SER A 187 7.63 6.80 -26.20
N SER A 188 7.23 6.43 -27.41
CA SER A 188 5.97 6.90 -28.01
C SER A 188 4.74 6.35 -27.29
N TYR A 189 4.79 5.07 -26.88
CA TYR A 189 3.73 4.45 -26.09
C TYR A 189 3.60 5.14 -24.72
N LEU A 190 4.71 5.36 -24.01
CA LEU A 190 4.70 6.05 -22.71
C LEU A 190 4.26 7.52 -22.78
N LYS A 191 4.13 8.12 -23.97
CA LYS A 191 3.57 9.47 -24.12
C LYS A 191 2.05 9.48 -24.28
N GLN A 192 1.45 8.35 -24.65
CA GLN A 192 0.04 8.25 -25.05
C GLN A 192 -0.75 7.26 -24.20
N CYS A 193 -0.10 6.25 -23.62
CA CYS A 193 -0.80 5.24 -22.85
C CYS A 193 -1.39 5.85 -21.58
N GLU A 194 -2.59 5.37 -21.25
CA GLU A 194 -3.30 5.64 -20.02
C GLU A 194 -3.82 4.30 -19.52
N PHE A 195 -3.57 4.01 -18.25
CA PHE A 195 -3.94 2.74 -17.66
C PHE A 195 -5.45 2.51 -17.75
N ASN A 196 -5.81 1.33 -18.24
CA ASN A 196 -7.19 0.87 -18.22
C ASN A 196 -7.21 -0.65 -18.02
N ARG A 197 -7.99 -1.11 -17.05
CA ARG A 197 -8.04 -2.53 -16.67
C ARG A 197 -8.41 -3.47 -17.83
N ILE A 198 -9.18 -2.99 -18.80
CA ILE A 198 -9.69 -3.78 -19.93
C ILE A 198 -8.84 -3.54 -21.17
N THR A 199 -8.61 -2.29 -21.55
CA THR A 199 -7.98 -1.95 -22.83
C THR A 199 -6.46 -1.95 -22.79
N ASP A 200 -5.86 -1.50 -21.68
CA ASP A 200 -4.40 -1.42 -21.53
C ASP A 200 -3.97 -1.61 -20.05
N PRO A 201 -3.96 -2.85 -19.54
CA PRO A 201 -3.65 -3.15 -18.14
C PRO A 201 -2.14 -3.05 -17.82
N HIS A 202 -1.28 -2.89 -18.83
CA HIS A 202 0.17 -2.84 -18.65
C HIS A 202 0.73 -1.41 -18.67
N CYS A 203 -0.07 -0.41 -19.04
CA CYS A 203 0.38 0.97 -18.99
C CYS A 203 0.71 1.41 -17.55
N PRO A 204 1.91 1.98 -17.30
CA PRO A 204 2.34 2.41 -15.96
C PRO A 204 1.89 3.83 -15.60
N ILE A 205 1.06 4.47 -16.43
CA ILE A 205 0.62 5.86 -16.27
C ILE A 205 -0.84 5.86 -15.87
N PHE A 206 -1.13 6.40 -14.70
CA PHE A 206 -2.45 6.41 -14.10
C PHE A 206 -2.96 7.83 -13.97
N ARG A 207 -4.22 8.06 -14.34
CA ARG A 207 -4.90 9.34 -14.08
C ARG A 207 -5.49 9.34 -12.69
N LEU A 208 -5.32 10.44 -11.96
CA LEU A 208 -5.74 10.52 -10.56
C LEU A 208 -7.25 10.29 -10.37
N LYS A 209 -8.07 10.85 -11.27
CA LYS A 209 -9.53 10.63 -11.28
C LYS A 209 -9.89 9.15 -11.31
N ASP A 210 -9.27 8.39 -12.20
CA ASP A 210 -9.62 7.00 -12.45
C ASP A 210 -9.20 6.12 -11.27
N MET A 211 -8.04 6.39 -10.68
CA MET A 211 -7.59 5.69 -9.48
C MET A 211 -8.53 5.90 -8.29
N VAL A 212 -9.01 7.13 -8.09
CA VAL A 212 -9.93 7.46 -7.00
C VAL A 212 -11.33 6.89 -7.27
N ALA A 213 -11.80 6.95 -8.51
CA ALA A 213 -13.08 6.36 -8.91
C ALA A 213 -13.07 4.83 -8.76
N GLU A 214 -11.97 4.16 -9.10
CA GLU A 214 -11.82 2.70 -8.93
C GLU A 214 -11.75 2.29 -7.44
N ALA A 215 -11.37 3.22 -6.56
CA ALA A 215 -11.47 3.04 -5.11
C ALA A 215 -12.86 3.38 -4.53
N GLU A 216 -13.87 3.60 -5.39
CA GLU A 216 -15.25 3.96 -5.03
C GLU A 216 -15.36 5.29 -4.27
N GLU A 217 -14.49 6.25 -4.60
CA GLU A 217 -14.45 7.56 -3.96
C GLU A 217 -14.63 8.70 -4.98
N ASP A 218 -15.05 9.86 -4.48
CA ASP A 218 -15.15 11.08 -5.27
C ASP A 218 -13.89 11.94 -5.12
N PHE A 219 -13.27 12.30 -6.25
CA PHE A 219 -12.01 13.06 -6.27
C PHE A 219 -12.17 14.44 -5.63
N GLN A 220 -13.26 15.15 -5.93
CA GLN A 220 -13.43 16.53 -5.44
C GLN A 220 -13.57 16.56 -3.92
N THR A 221 -14.36 15.64 -3.37
CA THR A 221 -14.52 15.46 -1.92
C THR A 221 -13.20 15.09 -1.25
N MET A 222 -12.44 14.16 -1.83
CA MET A 222 -11.12 13.78 -1.32
C MET A 222 -10.08 14.90 -1.45
N ALA A 223 -10.16 15.74 -2.47
CA ALA A 223 -9.25 16.87 -2.66
C ALA A 223 -9.51 17.99 -1.63
N THR A 224 -10.77 18.22 -1.24
CA THR A 224 -11.13 19.24 -0.24
C THR A 224 -10.69 18.86 1.18
N ARG A 225 -10.96 17.62 1.60
CA ARG A 225 -10.68 17.16 2.99
C ARG A 225 -9.32 16.47 3.12
N GLY A 226 -8.73 16.08 2.00
CA GLY A 226 -7.60 15.16 1.95
C GLY A 226 -7.99 13.71 2.22
N GLY A 227 -7.05 12.80 1.99
CA GLY A 227 -7.23 11.37 2.26
C GLY A 227 -5.98 10.57 1.92
N VAL A 228 -6.02 9.26 2.16
CA VAL A 228 -4.92 8.36 1.87
C VAL A 228 -5.40 7.27 0.90
N LEU A 229 -4.82 7.22 -0.29
CA LEU A 229 -5.12 6.23 -1.31
C LEU A 229 -3.98 5.21 -1.40
N GLY A 230 -4.31 3.94 -1.20
CA GLY A 230 -3.40 2.81 -1.40
C GLY A 230 -3.40 2.35 -2.85
N ILE A 231 -2.21 2.27 -3.45
CA ILE A 231 -1.98 1.69 -4.78
C ILE A 231 -1.33 0.33 -4.57
N LEU A 232 -2.13 -0.71 -4.73
CA LEU A 232 -1.78 -2.09 -4.43
C LEU A 232 -1.30 -2.76 -5.72
N ILE A 233 -0.05 -3.22 -5.75
CA ILE A 233 0.58 -3.89 -6.90
C ILE A 233 0.88 -5.33 -6.52
N ASP A 234 0.07 -6.27 -7.02
CA ASP A 234 0.24 -7.71 -6.82
C ASP A 234 1.13 -8.32 -7.91
N TRP A 235 2.23 -8.92 -7.48
CA TRP A 235 3.21 -9.64 -8.30
C TRP A 235 3.21 -11.15 -8.05
N SER A 236 2.07 -11.73 -7.69
CA SER A 236 1.96 -13.18 -7.52
C SER A 236 2.17 -13.91 -8.86
N CYS A 237 3.29 -14.62 -8.96
CA CYS A 237 3.76 -15.21 -10.21
C CYS A 237 4.08 -16.69 -10.06
N ASP A 238 3.81 -17.43 -11.12
CA ASP A 238 4.24 -18.82 -11.26
C ASP A 238 5.37 -18.87 -12.28
N LEU A 239 6.60 -19.09 -11.80
CA LEU A 239 7.82 -19.09 -12.59
C LEU A 239 8.08 -20.42 -13.31
N ASP A 240 7.15 -21.37 -13.24
CA ASP A 240 7.16 -22.55 -14.11
C ASP A 240 6.63 -22.22 -15.51
N PHE A 241 5.83 -21.15 -15.61
CA PHE A 241 5.38 -20.59 -16.88
C PHE A 241 6.36 -19.56 -17.44
N PRO A 242 6.29 -19.28 -18.75
CA PRO A 242 7.10 -18.23 -19.36
C PRO A 242 6.91 -16.87 -18.68
N GLU A 243 7.98 -16.06 -18.67
CA GLU A 243 8.03 -14.82 -17.89
C GLU A 243 6.93 -13.81 -18.23
N HIS A 244 6.38 -13.82 -19.45
CA HIS A 244 5.34 -12.88 -19.88
C HIS A 244 4.03 -13.01 -19.07
N TYR A 245 3.72 -14.19 -18.52
CA TYR A 245 2.55 -14.38 -17.66
C TYR A 245 2.69 -13.72 -16.28
N CYS A 246 3.92 -13.42 -15.85
CA CYS A 246 4.19 -12.76 -14.58
C CYS A 246 4.07 -11.22 -14.75
N GLY A 247 2.85 -10.68 -14.64
CA GLY A 247 2.58 -9.25 -14.74
C GLY A 247 2.05 -8.64 -13.43
N PRO A 248 2.22 -7.33 -13.22
CA PRO A 248 1.62 -6.65 -12.09
C PRO A 248 0.10 -6.60 -12.24
N LYS A 249 -0.61 -6.81 -11.13
CA LYS A 249 -2.05 -6.52 -11.03
C LYS A 249 -2.24 -5.33 -10.10
N TYR A 250 -2.79 -4.25 -10.64
CA TYR A 250 -3.06 -3.04 -9.88
C TYR A 250 -4.43 -3.13 -9.21
N SER A 251 -4.56 -2.52 -8.04
CA SER A 251 -5.83 -2.26 -7.37
C SER A 251 -5.71 -0.99 -6.53
N PHE A 252 -6.82 -0.29 -6.32
CA PHE A 252 -6.85 0.98 -5.61
C PHE A 252 -7.83 0.88 -4.46
N ARG A 253 -7.45 1.42 -3.31
CA ARG A 253 -8.29 1.38 -2.12
C ARG A 253 -8.02 2.59 -1.23
N ARG A 254 -9.06 3.19 -0.69
CA ARG A 254 -8.93 4.19 0.38
C ARG A 254 -8.43 3.52 1.67
N MET A 255 -7.39 4.09 2.28
CA MET A 255 -6.71 3.52 3.46
C MET A 255 -7.05 4.27 4.75
N ASP A 256 -7.47 5.53 4.67
CA ASP A 256 -7.93 6.31 5.82
C ASP A 256 -9.37 5.96 6.21
N ASN A 257 -9.70 6.14 7.50
CA ASN A 257 -11.03 5.82 8.02
C ASN A 257 -12.06 6.87 7.57
N LYS A 258 -13.04 6.43 6.78
CA LYS A 258 -14.18 7.25 6.32
C LYS A 258 -15.38 7.21 7.26
N ASN A 259 -15.29 6.54 8.42
CA ASN A 259 -16.46 6.33 9.27
C ASN A 259 -17.11 7.66 9.70
N PRO A 260 -18.36 7.96 9.26
CA PRO A 260 -19.05 9.20 9.62
C PRO A 260 -19.35 9.30 11.12
N GLU A 261 -19.42 8.19 11.84
CA GLU A 261 -19.69 8.14 13.28
C GLU A 261 -18.43 8.35 14.14
N ASN A 262 -17.23 8.12 13.58
CA ASN A 262 -15.95 8.28 14.28
C ASN A 262 -15.03 9.23 13.51
N ASN A 263 -15.56 10.42 13.20
CA ASN A 263 -14.90 11.43 12.37
C ASN A 263 -14.03 12.40 13.20
N VAL A 264 -13.11 11.86 14.00
CA VAL A 264 -12.22 12.68 14.85
C VAL A 264 -11.14 13.40 14.02
N ALA A 265 -10.80 12.88 12.83
CA ALA A 265 -9.87 13.49 11.89
C ALA A 265 -10.27 13.13 10.44
N PRO A 266 -11.19 13.89 9.81
CA PRO A 266 -11.56 13.66 8.42
C PRO A 266 -10.37 13.98 7.50
N GLY A 267 -9.79 12.95 6.88
CA GLY A 267 -8.85 13.12 5.77
C GLY A 267 -7.39 13.28 6.18
N TYR A 268 -6.63 13.99 5.33
CA TYR A 268 -5.17 14.12 5.43
C TYR A 268 -4.74 15.56 5.16
N ASN A 269 -4.02 16.14 6.13
CA ASN A 269 -3.44 17.47 6.00
C ASN A 269 -2.11 17.55 6.73
N PHE A 270 -1.28 18.51 6.31
CA PHE A 270 -0.02 18.83 6.98
C PHE A 270 0.30 20.31 6.82
N ARG A 271 1.16 20.83 7.71
CA ARG A 271 1.60 22.22 7.69
C ARG A 271 3.08 22.28 7.35
N PHE A 272 3.46 23.25 6.52
CA PHE A 272 4.85 23.58 6.23
C PHE A 272 5.00 25.08 6.08
N ALA A 273 6.22 25.60 6.22
CA ALA A 273 6.49 27.03 6.13
C ALA A 273 7.59 27.31 5.11
N LYS A 274 7.44 28.40 4.35
CA LYS A 274 8.48 28.99 3.53
C LYS A 274 9.04 30.21 4.26
N TYR A 275 10.33 30.23 4.55
CA TYR A 275 10.98 31.31 5.30
C TYR A 275 11.64 32.31 4.34
N TYR A 276 11.56 33.59 4.70
CA TYR A 276 12.07 34.71 3.94
C TYR A 276 12.73 35.71 4.89
N LYS A 277 13.61 36.55 4.34
CA LYS A 277 14.17 37.70 5.05
C LYS A 277 13.78 38.97 4.32
N THR A 278 13.27 39.93 5.08
CA THR A 278 12.92 41.26 4.58
C THR A 278 14.18 42.13 4.43
N THR A 279 14.10 43.26 3.73
CA THR A 279 15.24 44.18 3.54
C THR A 279 15.82 44.70 4.86
N ASP A 280 15.01 44.72 5.92
CA ASP A 280 15.38 45.19 7.26
C ASP A 280 15.92 44.04 8.16
N ASP A 281 16.35 42.92 7.57
CA ASP A 281 16.82 41.69 8.26
C ASP A 281 15.82 41.05 9.24
N VAL A 282 14.54 41.43 9.13
CA VAL A 282 13.44 40.78 9.85
C VAL A 282 13.07 39.47 9.14
N GLU A 283 13.13 38.36 9.87
CA GLU A 283 12.70 37.04 9.39
C GLU A 283 11.17 36.97 9.32
N THR A 284 10.65 36.58 8.16
CA THR A 284 9.22 36.39 7.93
C THR A 284 8.98 35.01 7.34
N ARG A 285 7.77 34.46 7.50
CA ARG A 285 7.43 33.16 6.92
C ARG A 285 6.01 33.14 6.38
N THR A 286 5.83 32.35 5.33
CA THR A 286 4.50 31.97 4.83
C THR A 286 4.20 30.57 5.34
N LEU A 287 3.26 30.45 6.27
CA LEU A 287 2.73 29.18 6.74
C LEU A 287 1.67 28.68 5.75
N ILE A 288 1.77 27.42 5.34
CA ILE A 288 0.85 26.77 4.41
C ILE A 288 0.33 25.49 5.09
N LYS A 289 -0.99 25.42 5.28
CA LYS A 289 -1.69 24.18 5.62
C LYS A 289 -2.22 23.55 4.33
N ALA A 290 -1.64 22.43 3.94
CA ALA A 290 -2.02 21.72 2.73
C ALA A 290 -2.94 20.55 3.05
N TYR A 291 -4.02 20.47 2.27
CA TYR A 291 -4.91 19.31 2.20
C TYR A 291 -4.66 18.61 0.87
N GLY A 292 -4.62 17.28 0.90
CA GLY A 292 -4.33 16.55 -0.32
C GLY A 292 -4.47 15.05 -0.16
N ILE A 293 -4.29 14.36 -1.29
CA ILE A 293 -4.36 12.90 -1.35
C ILE A 293 -2.94 12.36 -1.26
N ARG A 294 -2.66 11.58 -0.23
CA ARG A 294 -1.41 10.83 -0.10
C ARG A 294 -1.54 9.49 -0.81
N PHE A 295 -0.63 9.21 -1.73
CA PHE A 295 -0.57 7.93 -2.45
C PHE A 295 0.48 7.02 -1.83
N ASP A 296 0.05 5.90 -1.25
CA ASP A 296 0.94 4.88 -0.70
C ASP A 296 1.00 3.70 -1.69
N VAL A 297 2.14 3.52 -2.36
CA VAL A 297 2.36 2.38 -3.26
C VAL A 297 2.81 1.16 -2.46
N ILE A 298 1.96 0.14 -2.41
CA ILE A 298 2.18 -1.09 -1.65
C ILE A 298 2.35 -2.23 -2.65
N VAL A 299 3.55 -2.80 -2.68
CA VAL A 299 3.89 -3.92 -3.56
C VAL A 299 3.94 -5.19 -2.74
N PHE A 300 3.25 -6.22 -3.19
CA PHE A 300 3.24 -7.53 -2.55
C PHE A 300 3.12 -8.62 -3.61
N GLY A 301 3.42 -9.86 -3.22
CA GLY A 301 3.39 -11.00 -4.13
C GLY A 301 4.35 -12.08 -3.71
N THR A 302 4.07 -13.29 -4.19
CA THR A 302 4.96 -14.43 -4.05
C THR A 302 5.23 -15.05 -5.40
N ALA A 303 6.46 -15.48 -5.63
CA ALA A 303 6.80 -16.29 -6.79
C ALA A 303 6.94 -17.75 -6.38
N GLY A 304 6.31 -18.66 -7.11
CA GLY A 304 6.51 -20.09 -6.99
C GLY A 304 7.34 -20.63 -8.15
N LYS A 305 8.28 -21.53 -7.88
CA LYS A 305 9.04 -22.26 -8.92
C LYS A 305 9.22 -23.73 -8.52
N PHE A 306 9.11 -24.63 -9.47
CA PHE A 306 9.29 -26.07 -9.30
C PHE A 306 10.61 -26.37 -8.61
N ASN A 307 10.53 -27.26 -7.61
CA ASN A 307 11.71 -27.80 -6.96
C ASN A 307 11.52 -29.29 -6.66
N ILE A 308 12.56 -30.07 -6.90
CA ILE A 308 12.50 -31.52 -6.71
C ILE A 308 12.38 -31.92 -5.23
N VAL A 309 12.94 -31.14 -4.31
CA VAL A 309 12.96 -31.45 -2.87
C VAL A 309 11.53 -31.51 -2.28
N PRO A 310 10.71 -30.45 -2.34
CA PRO A 310 9.34 -30.53 -1.82
C PRO A 310 8.48 -31.51 -2.63
N THR A 311 8.77 -31.70 -3.92
CA THR A 311 8.09 -32.71 -4.73
C THR A 311 8.32 -34.13 -4.17
N ILE A 312 9.56 -34.51 -3.90
CA ILE A 312 9.89 -35.83 -3.31
C ILE A 312 9.27 -35.97 -1.91
N VAL A 313 9.36 -34.93 -1.08
CA VAL A 313 8.76 -34.93 0.26
C VAL A 313 7.24 -35.15 0.19
N ASN A 314 6.55 -34.47 -0.71
CA ASN A 314 5.10 -34.63 -0.89
C ASN A 314 4.72 -35.99 -1.46
N VAL A 315 5.51 -36.54 -2.40
CA VAL A 315 5.30 -37.90 -2.91
C VAL A 315 5.52 -38.93 -1.79
N GLY A 316 6.54 -38.78 -0.96
CA GLY A 316 6.79 -39.64 0.20
C GLY A 316 5.65 -39.58 1.22
N ALA A 317 5.15 -38.37 1.52
CA ALA A 317 3.98 -38.19 2.38
C ALA A 317 2.74 -38.85 1.78
N ALA A 318 2.49 -38.68 0.47
CA ALA A 318 1.37 -39.29 -0.23
C ALA A 318 1.41 -40.83 -0.21
N LEU A 319 2.58 -41.44 -0.44
CA LEU A 319 2.78 -42.89 -0.32
C LEU A 319 2.51 -43.38 1.10
N THR A 320 2.88 -42.58 2.11
CA THR A 320 2.59 -42.88 3.52
C THR A 320 1.08 -42.85 3.79
N PHE A 321 0.35 -41.87 3.26
CA PHE A 321 -1.12 -41.84 3.36
C PHE A 321 -1.79 -43.04 2.70
N LEU A 322 -1.28 -43.49 1.54
CA LEU A 322 -1.77 -44.71 0.89
C LEU A 322 -1.52 -45.98 1.73
N SER A 323 -0.44 -46.01 2.50
CA SER A 323 -0.12 -47.14 3.39
C SER A 323 -1.05 -47.25 4.61
N LEU A 324 -1.69 -46.15 5.04
CA LEU A 324 -2.66 -46.17 6.16
C LEU A 324 -3.94 -46.95 5.84
N VAL A 325 -4.28 -47.06 4.56
CA VAL A 325 -5.47 -47.80 4.11
C VAL A 325 -5.22 -49.31 4.10
N SER A 326 -3.96 -49.73 4.10
CA SER A 326 -3.62 -51.16 4.10
C SER A 326 -3.98 -51.78 5.46
N PRO A 327 -4.86 -52.81 5.48
CA PRO A 327 -5.11 -53.56 6.70
C PRO A 327 -3.80 -54.25 7.11
N LYS A 328 -3.39 -54.04 8.36
CA LYS A 328 -2.26 -54.76 8.97
C LYS A 328 -2.61 -56.21 9.25
#